data_AF-A0A951UK14-F1
#
_entry.id   AF-A0A951UK14-F1
#
_cell.length_a   1.000
_cell.length_b   1.000
_cell.length_c   1.000
_cell.angle_alpha   90.00
_cell.angle_beta   90.00
_cell.angle_gamma   90.00
#
_symmetry.space_group_name_H-M   'P 1'
#
loop_
_entity.id
_entity.type
_entity.pdbx_description
1 polymer ?
#
loop_
_entity_poly.entity_id
_entity_poly.type
_entity_poly.pdbx_seq_one_letter_code
_entity_poly.pdbx_strand_id
1 'polypeptide(L)'
;MSDRRRRVDVTSCRDALNGYQKGKCFYSFADISIEPGSENLADVDHFFPHSLNKCIKNIDGVWNLVLASQECNRGEGGKFDRLPNTKYLDRLHKRNEFLITSHHPLRETLIQQTGNTEQKRRYFLQSMYNTAQRLLGSGRNDGWKAGFEYPATF
;
A
#
# COMPACT_ATOMS: atom_id res chain seq x y z
N MET A 1 30.76 -8.45 3.00
CA MET A 1 30.13 -7.37 3.78
C MET A 1 28.64 -7.40 3.45
N SER A 2 27.82 -7.82 4.41
CA SER A 2 26.36 -7.91 4.21
C SER A 2 25.78 -6.51 4.23
N ASP A 3 25.34 -6.04 3.07
CA ASP A 3 24.62 -4.79 2.91
C ASP A 3 23.27 -4.93 3.64
N ARG A 4 23.25 -4.56 4.92
CA ARG A 4 22.02 -4.28 5.64
C ARG A 4 21.39 -3.09 4.96
N ARG A 5 20.53 -3.35 3.97
CA ARG A 5 19.51 -2.40 3.51
C ARG A 5 18.81 -1.89 4.77
N ARG A 6 19.24 -0.73 5.25
CA ARG A 6 18.60 -0.04 6.36
C ARG A 6 17.14 0.10 5.95
N ARG A 7 16.23 -0.48 6.75
CA ARG A 7 14.82 -0.12 6.68
C ARG A 7 14.79 1.41 6.79
N VAL A 8 14.43 2.08 5.70
CA VAL A 8 14.24 3.53 5.70
C VAL A 8 13.24 3.81 6.81
N ASP A 9 13.55 4.78 7.66
CA ASP A 9 12.73 5.08 8.82
C ASP A 9 11.32 5.44 8.35
N VAL A 10 10.42 4.48 8.57
CA VAL A 10 9.05 4.41 8.06
C VAL A 10 8.22 5.61 8.57
N THR A 11 8.71 6.27 9.62
CA THR A 11 8.13 7.46 10.24
C THR A 11 7.86 8.59 9.24
N SER A 12 8.82 8.91 8.35
CA SER A 12 8.61 9.95 7.32
C SER A 12 7.54 9.57 6.29
N CYS A 13 7.39 8.28 5.99
CA CYS A 13 6.35 7.78 5.09
C CYS A 13 4.98 7.77 5.76
N ARG A 14 4.90 7.60 7.08
CA ARG A 14 3.62 7.59 7.81
C ARG A 14 2.90 8.92 7.71
N ASP A 15 3.58 10.02 7.98
CA ASP A 15 2.98 11.36 7.93
C ASP A 15 2.51 11.68 6.51
N ALA A 16 3.37 11.42 5.53
CA ALA A 16 3.08 11.60 4.12
C ALA A 16 1.90 10.74 3.63
N LEU A 17 1.78 9.49 4.07
CA LEU A 17 0.66 8.62 3.68
C LEU A 17 -0.62 8.97 4.44
N ASN A 18 -0.51 9.40 5.71
CA ASN A 18 -1.65 9.72 6.56
C ASN A 18 -2.40 10.95 6.07
N GLY A 19 -1.71 11.94 5.53
CA GLY A 19 -2.36 13.11 4.90
C GLY A 19 -3.39 12.75 3.83
N TYR A 20 -3.25 11.58 3.19
CA TYR A 20 -4.13 11.13 2.10
C TYR A 20 -5.04 9.97 2.48
N GLN A 21 -4.72 9.28 3.56
CA GLN A 21 -5.59 8.28 4.17
C GLN A 21 -6.48 8.85 5.28
N LYS A 22 -6.26 10.11 5.69
CA LYS A 22 -7.05 10.88 6.65
C LYS A 22 -7.25 10.15 7.99
N GLY A 23 -6.21 9.52 8.53
CA GLY A 23 -6.33 8.75 9.77
C GLY A 23 -7.15 7.47 9.62
N LYS A 24 -7.36 6.97 8.40
CA LYS A 24 -8.10 5.72 8.14
C LYS A 24 -7.19 4.62 7.61
N CYS A 25 -7.43 3.39 8.07
CA CYS A 25 -6.83 2.19 7.52
C CYS A 25 -7.18 2.06 6.03
N PHE A 26 -6.17 1.78 5.19
CA PHE A 26 -6.35 1.65 3.74
C PHE A 26 -7.32 0.52 3.37
N TYR A 27 -7.35 -0.57 4.13
CA TYR A 27 -8.15 -1.75 3.82
C TYR A 27 -9.56 -1.69 4.44
N SER A 28 -9.66 -1.39 5.73
CA SER A 28 -10.94 -1.44 6.46
C SER A 28 -11.62 -0.09 6.66
N PHE A 29 -10.94 1.04 6.40
CA PHE A 29 -11.40 2.37 6.82
C PHE A 29 -11.57 2.57 8.34
N ALA A 30 -11.05 1.65 9.17
CA ALA A 30 -10.99 1.85 10.62
C ALA A 30 -10.11 3.06 10.97
N ASP A 31 -10.41 3.75 12.06
CA ASP A 31 -9.56 4.83 12.59
C ASP A 31 -8.19 4.29 13.02
N ILE A 32 -7.14 4.98 12.57
CA ILE A 32 -5.74 4.69 12.89
C ILE A 32 -5.05 5.96 13.37
N SER A 33 -4.02 5.78 14.19
CA SER A 33 -3.15 6.86 14.64
C SER A 33 -1.76 6.74 14.02
N ILE A 34 -1.07 7.86 13.84
CA ILE A 34 0.37 7.91 13.53
C ILE A 34 1.21 8.33 14.74
N GLU A 35 0.57 8.73 15.83
CA GLU A 35 1.24 9.19 17.05
C GLU A 35 1.94 8.03 17.76
N PRO A 36 3.26 8.12 18.01
CA PRO A 36 4.00 7.09 18.72
C PRO A 36 3.36 6.74 20.07
N GLY A 37 3.22 5.45 20.36
CA GLY A 37 2.64 4.95 21.61
C GLY A 37 1.11 4.85 21.63
N SER A 38 0.43 5.28 20.57
CA SER A 38 -1.02 5.09 20.44
C SER A 38 -1.40 3.62 20.32
N GLU A 39 -2.50 3.19 20.96
CA GLU A 39 -2.99 1.82 20.89
C GLU A 39 -3.36 1.40 19.46
N ASN A 40 -3.94 2.31 18.67
CA ASN A 40 -4.28 2.09 17.26
C ASN A 40 -3.20 2.63 16.31
N LEU A 41 -1.93 2.65 16.74
CA LEU A 41 -0.81 3.04 15.89
C LEU A 41 -0.79 2.21 14.60
N ALA A 42 -0.78 2.92 13.47
CA ALA A 42 -0.82 2.37 12.14
C ALA A 42 0.46 1.60 11.78
N ASP A 43 0.27 0.50 11.08
CA ASP A 43 1.36 -0.17 10.37
C ASP A 43 1.53 0.43 8.98
N VAL A 44 2.76 0.49 8.52
CA VAL A 44 3.02 0.62 7.08
C VAL A 44 3.09 -0.78 6.50
N ASP A 45 2.22 -1.03 5.53
CA ASP A 45 2.13 -2.27 4.80
C ASP A 45 2.51 -2.07 3.32
N HIS A 46 3.01 -3.13 2.72
CA HIS A 46 3.26 -3.20 1.28
C HIS A 46 2.05 -3.85 0.61
N PHE A 47 1.32 -3.12 -0.23
CA PHE A 47 0.17 -3.68 -0.95
C PHE A 47 0.54 -4.97 -1.70
N PHE A 48 1.60 -4.89 -2.50
CA PHE A 48 2.31 -6.03 -3.08
C PHE A 48 3.34 -6.54 -2.07
N PRO A 49 3.25 -7.81 -1.62
CA PRO A 49 4.11 -8.38 -0.58
C PRO A 49 5.60 -8.16 -0.81
N HIS A 50 6.31 -7.67 0.20
CA HIS A 50 7.76 -7.44 0.13
C HIS A 50 8.56 -8.73 -0.15
N SER A 51 8.00 -9.91 0.12
CA SER A 51 8.58 -11.20 -0.29
C SER A 51 8.84 -11.30 -1.81
N LEU A 52 8.16 -10.50 -2.63
CA LEU A 52 8.35 -10.40 -4.08
C LEU A 52 9.51 -9.47 -4.50
N ASN A 53 10.30 -8.94 -3.57
CA ASN A 53 11.36 -7.95 -3.86
C ASN A 53 12.44 -8.42 -4.86
N LYS A 54 12.62 -9.74 -5.04
CA LYS A 54 13.53 -10.31 -6.05
C LYS A 54 12.94 -10.30 -7.46
N CYS A 55 11.62 -10.26 -7.56
CA CYS A 55 10.88 -10.37 -8.83
C CYS A 55 10.30 -9.03 -9.27
N ILE A 56 9.90 -8.18 -8.32
CA ILE A 56 9.34 -6.85 -8.57
C ILE A 56 10.35 -5.81 -8.10
N LYS A 57 10.90 -5.05 -9.06
CA LYS A 57 11.84 -3.97 -8.75
C LYS A 57 11.12 -2.84 -8.04
N ASN A 58 11.82 -2.16 -7.12
CA ASN A 58 11.33 -0.98 -6.40
C ASN A 58 10.01 -1.24 -5.63
N ILE A 59 9.87 -2.43 -5.04
CA ILE A 59 8.68 -2.80 -4.27
C ILE A 59 8.50 -1.94 -3.00
N ASP A 60 9.58 -1.37 -2.48
CA ASP A 60 9.58 -0.45 -1.33
C ASP A 60 9.14 0.97 -1.70
N GLY A 61 8.78 1.22 -2.96
CA GLY A 61 8.37 2.53 -3.44
C GLY A 61 7.02 2.97 -2.87
N VAL A 62 6.82 4.29 -2.70
CA VAL A 62 5.61 4.92 -2.16
C VAL A 62 4.33 4.49 -2.90
N TRP A 63 4.45 4.15 -4.19
CA TRP A 63 3.36 3.61 -5.00
C TRP A 63 2.74 2.32 -4.43
N ASN A 64 3.49 1.60 -3.59
CA ASN A 64 3.15 0.32 -2.99
C ASN A 64 2.94 0.38 -1.46
N LEU A 65 3.32 1.47 -0.79
CA LEU A 65 3.20 1.61 0.67
C LEU A 65 1.84 2.19 1.07
N VAL A 66 1.17 1.59 2.07
CA VAL A 66 -0.12 2.04 2.61
C VAL A 66 -0.11 2.00 4.13
N LEU A 67 -0.96 2.80 4.80
CA LEU A 67 -1.21 2.66 6.23
C LEU A 67 -2.35 1.68 6.48
N ALA A 68 -2.14 0.72 7.37
CA ALA A 68 -3.11 -0.28 7.74
C ALA A 68 -3.29 -0.34 9.26
N SER A 69 -4.50 -0.69 9.71
CA SER A 69 -4.71 -1.05 11.11
C SER A 69 -3.96 -2.33 11.43
N GLN A 70 -3.62 -2.51 12.70
CA GLN A 70 -2.93 -3.72 13.17
C GLN A 70 -3.76 -4.98 12.88
N GLU A 71 -5.09 -4.90 13.00
CA GLU A 71 -6.00 -6.01 12.66
C GLU A 71 -5.92 -6.40 11.17
N CYS A 72 -5.83 -5.42 10.26
CA CYS A 72 -5.72 -5.70 8.84
C CYS A 72 -4.34 -6.22 8.45
N ASN A 73 -3.29 -5.83 9.18
CA ASN A 73 -1.91 -6.12 8.79
C ASN A 73 -1.28 -7.32 9.53
N ARG A 74 -1.75 -7.63 10.75
CA ARG A 74 -1.18 -8.62 11.66
C ARG A 74 -2.21 -9.71 12.01
N GLY A 75 -1.75 -10.75 12.71
CA GLY A 75 -2.60 -11.84 13.22
C GLY A 75 -3.12 -12.78 12.12
N GLU A 76 -3.67 -13.93 12.49
CA GLU A 76 -4.08 -15.02 11.56
C GLU A 76 -4.99 -14.57 10.40
N GLY A 77 -5.82 -13.54 10.64
CA GLY A 77 -6.70 -12.93 9.64
C GLY A 77 -6.07 -11.79 8.81
N GLY A 78 -4.88 -11.30 9.17
CA GLY A 78 -4.23 -10.13 8.55
C GLY A 78 -3.58 -10.42 7.20
N LYS A 79 -3.39 -9.39 6.39
CA LYS A 79 -2.89 -9.53 5.02
C LYS A 79 -1.54 -10.23 4.95
N PHE A 80 -0.54 -9.82 5.74
CA PHE A 80 0.86 -10.26 5.62
C PHE A 80 1.33 -10.28 4.14
N ASP A 81 1.84 -11.43 3.68
CA ASP A 81 2.32 -11.67 2.33
C ASP A 81 1.21 -12.10 1.35
N ARG A 82 -0.08 -12.01 1.73
CA ARG A 82 -1.18 -12.31 0.81
C ARG A 82 -1.39 -11.16 -0.17
N LEU A 83 -1.69 -11.50 -1.42
CA LEU A 83 -2.08 -10.51 -2.42
C LEU A 83 -3.51 -10.03 -2.14
N PRO A 84 -3.76 -8.72 -2.00
CA PRO A 84 -5.12 -8.20 -1.79
C PRO A 84 -6.02 -8.43 -3.00
N ASN A 85 -7.33 -8.54 -2.76
CA ASN A 85 -8.34 -8.54 -3.82
C ASN A 85 -8.24 -7.28 -4.73
N THR A 86 -8.62 -7.42 -5.99
CA THR A 86 -8.53 -6.33 -6.99
C THR A 86 -9.30 -5.07 -6.63
N LYS A 87 -10.34 -5.14 -5.79
CA LYS A 87 -11.01 -3.92 -5.30
C LYS A 87 -10.06 -2.97 -4.58
N TYR A 88 -9.06 -3.51 -3.88
CA TYR A 88 -8.03 -2.71 -3.21
C TYR A 88 -6.97 -2.20 -4.20
N LEU A 89 -6.78 -2.86 -5.35
CA LEU A 89 -5.93 -2.34 -6.43
C LEU A 89 -6.53 -1.07 -7.03
N ASP A 90 -7.84 -1.04 -7.28
CA ASP A 90 -8.54 0.17 -7.72
C ASP A 90 -8.45 1.29 -6.67
N ARG A 91 -8.53 0.93 -5.38
CA ARG A 91 -8.32 1.88 -4.28
C ARG A 91 -6.88 2.42 -4.24
N LEU A 92 -5.88 1.56 -4.44
CA LEU A 92 -4.48 1.94 -4.51
C LEU A 92 -4.23 2.91 -5.66
N HIS A 93 -4.79 2.61 -6.83
CA HIS A 93 -4.76 3.51 -7.99
C HIS A 93 -5.34 4.88 -7.65
N LYS A 94 -6.59 4.93 -7.14
CA LYS A 94 -7.24 6.20 -6.76
C LYS A 94 -6.41 7.01 -5.75
N ARG A 95 -5.85 6.35 -4.72
CA ARG A 95 -4.98 7.00 -3.73
C ARG A 95 -3.72 7.58 -4.38
N ASN A 96 -3.06 6.82 -5.26
CA ASN A 96 -1.86 7.27 -5.96
C ASN A 96 -2.16 8.45 -6.89
N GLU A 97 -3.28 8.43 -7.61
CA GLU A 97 -3.72 9.56 -8.45
C GLU A 97 -4.00 10.81 -7.61
N PHE A 98 -4.59 10.66 -6.44
CA PHE A 98 -4.82 11.77 -5.52
C PHE A 98 -3.51 12.37 -4.97
N LEU A 99 -2.51 11.54 -4.67
CA LEU A 99 -1.15 11.99 -4.32
C LEU A 99 -0.44 12.74 -5.45
N ILE A 100 -0.69 12.35 -6.70
CA ILE A 100 -0.04 12.97 -7.87
C ILE A 100 -0.71 14.30 -8.25
N THR A 101 -2.02 14.39 -8.08
CA THR A 101 -2.78 15.61 -8.40
C THR A 101 -2.66 16.67 -7.31
N SER A 102 -2.37 16.27 -6.07
CA SER A 102 -1.95 17.18 -5.00
C SER A 102 -0.51 17.66 -5.21
N HIS A 103 -0.19 18.86 -4.72
CA HIS A 103 1.16 19.45 -4.80
C HIS A 103 2.14 18.79 -3.80
N HIS A 104 2.00 17.48 -3.58
CA HIS A 104 2.78 16.75 -2.60
C HIS A 104 4.22 16.53 -3.07
N PRO A 105 5.23 16.59 -2.19
CA PRO A 105 6.62 16.31 -2.57
C PRO A 105 6.86 14.94 -3.21
N LEU A 106 6.01 13.94 -2.90
CA LEU A 106 6.12 12.58 -3.46
C LEU A 106 5.51 12.44 -4.87
N ARG A 107 4.86 13.48 -5.41
CA ARG A 107 4.24 13.49 -6.73
C ARG A 107 5.22 13.08 -7.83
N GLU A 108 6.36 13.74 -7.90
CA GLU A 108 7.36 13.49 -8.95
C GLU A 108 7.92 12.08 -8.84
N THR A 109 8.14 11.59 -7.62
CA THR A 109 8.55 10.21 -7.36
C THR A 109 7.52 9.21 -7.90
N LEU A 110 6.23 9.41 -7.63
CA LEU A 110 5.18 8.53 -8.13
C LEU A 110 5.10 8.56 -9.67
N ILE A 111 5.19 9.74 -10.28
CA ILE A 111 5.20 9.90 -11.75
C ILE A 111 6.38 9.14 -12.37
N GLN A 112 7.59 9.31 -11.82
CA GLN A 112 8.80 8.64 -12.32
C GLN A 112 8.72 7.12 -12.16
N GLN A 113 8.13 6.63 -11.06
CA GLN A 113 8.04 5.21 -10.76
C GLN A 113 6.93 4.48 -11.54
N THR A 114 5.81 5.15 -11.81
CA THR A 114 4.59 4.50 -12.30
C THR A 114 4.15 4.96 -13.69
N GLY A 115 4.60 6.14 -14.15
CA GLY A 115 4.31 6.66 -15.49
C GLY A 115 3.78 8.10 -15.50
N ASN A 116 4.01 8.79 -16.62
CA ASN A 116 3.66 10.20 -16.81
C ASN A 116 2.18 10.47 -17.14
N THR A 117 1.40 9.44 -17.47
CA THR A 117 -0.05 9.55 -17.69
C THR A 117 -0.80 8.59 -16.77
N GLU A 118 -2.02 8.93 -16.36
CA GLU A 118 -2.86 8.06 -15.52
C GLU A 118 -3.02 6.67 -16.15
N GLN A 119 -3.21 6.60 -17.47
CA GLN A 119 -3.31 5.34 -18.20
C GLN A 119 -2.05 4.47 -18.02
N LYS A 120 -0.85 5.04 -18.10
CA LYS A 120 0.40 4.32 -17.87
C LYS A 120 0.53 3.85 -16.41
N ARG A 121 0.11 4.67 -15.45
CA ARG A 121 0.13 4.33 -14.03
C ARG A 121 -0.83 3.19 -13.69
N ARG A 122 -2.04 3.23 -14.26
CA ARG A 122 -3.02 2.14 -14.14
C ARG A 122 -2.49 0.85 -14.76
N TYR A 123 -1.93 0.94 -15.96
CA TYR A 123 -1.31 -0.21 -16.63
C TYR A 123 -0.15 -0.78 -15.80
N PHE A 124 0.71 0.07 -15.25
CA PHE A 124 1.79 -0.33 -14.37
C PHE A 124 1.28 -1.13 -13.17
N LEU A 125 0.33 -0.58 -12.40
CA LEU A 125 -0.26 -1.28 -11.24
C LEU A 125 -0.91 -2.62 -11.62
N GLN A 126 -1.64 -2.65 -12.74
CA GLN A 126 -2.26 -3.88 -13.23
C GLN A 126 -1.21 -4.93 -13.67
N SER A 127 -0.10 -4.49 -14.27
CA SER A 127 1.00 -5.37 -14.66
C SER A 127 1.73 -5.97 -13.45
N MET A 128 1.92 -5.17 -12.39
CA MET A 128 2.50 -5.64 -11.12
C MET A 128 1.56 -6.63 -10.45
N TYR A 129 0.26 -6.37 -10.47
CA TYR A 129 -0.74 -7.28 -9.95
C TYR A 129 -0.77 -8.62 -10.69
N ASN A 130 -0.77 -8.59 -12.02
CA ASN A 130 -0.72 -9.83 -12.81
C ASN A 130 0.57 -10.62 -12.54
N THR A 131 1.70 -9.94 -12.33
CA THR A 131 2.98 -10.58 -11.97
C THR A 131 2.90 -11.22 -10.58
N ALA A 132 2.46 -10.46 -9.57
CA ALA A 132 2.31 -10.96 -8.20
C ALA A 132 1.35 -12.14 -8.13
N GLN A 133 0.23 -12.08 -8.85
CA GLN A 133 -0.74 -13.17 -8.92
C GLN A 133 -0.13 -14.45 -9.49
N ARG A 134 0.67 -14.36 -10.56
CA ARG A 134 1.36 -15.54 -11.12
C ARG A 134 2.37 -16.14 -10.17
N LEU A 135 3.08 -15.31 -9.41
CA LEU A 135 4.12 -15.75 -8.48
C LEU A 135 3.56 -16.36 -7.20
N LEU A 136 2.44 -15.83 -6.70
CA LEU A 136 1.83 -16.24 -5.43
C LEU A 136 0.71 -17.27 -5.61
N GLY A 137 0.22 -17.47 -6.84
CA GLY A 137 -0.88 -18.39 -7.13
C GLY A 137 -2.26 -17.94 -6.62
N SER A 138 -2.39 -16.72 -6.09
CA SER A 138 -3.63 -16.16 -5.53
C SER A 138 -3.77 -14.67 -5.84
N GLY A 139 -4.99 -14.10 -5.77
CA GLY A 139 -5.21 -12.65 -5.88
C GLY A 139 -6.61 -12.20 -6.29
N ARG A 140 -7.02 -12.44 -7.55
CA ARG A 140 -8.24 -11.81 -8.09
C ARG A 140 -9.50 -12.17 -7.30
N ASN A 141 -9.93 -13.42 -7.32
CA ASN A 141 -11.18 -13.86 -6.69
C ASN A 141 -10.96 -14.33 -5.25
N ASP A 142 -9.77 -14.88 -4.99
CA ASP A 142 -9.30 -15.51 -3.76
C ASP A 142 -8.30 -14.63 -2.98
N GLY A 143 -8.00 -13.43 -3.46
CA GLY A 143 -7.10 -12.52 -2.76
C GLY A 143 -7.69 -12.03 -1.46
N TRP A 144 -6.78 -11.63 -0.59
CA TRP A 144 -7.09 -11.24 0.77
C TRP A 144 -8.06 -10.05 0.82
N LYS A 145 -8.95 -10.10 1.81
CA LYS A 145 -9.89 -9.03 2.13
C LYS A 145 -9.88 -8.82 3.64
N ALA A 146 -9.99 -7.57 4.07
CA ALA A 146 -10.33 -7.26 5.45
C ALA A 146 -11.62 -7.98 5.84
N GLY A 147 -11.68 -8.48 7.08
CA GLY A 147 -12.88 -9.15 7.60
C GLY A 147 -14.09 -8.21 7.66
N PHE A 148 -13.83 -6.91 7.82
CA PHE A 148 -14.84 -5.86 7.81
C PHE A 148 -14.30 -4.58 7.18
N GLU A 149 -15.18 -3.84 6.50
CA GLU A 149 -14.91 -2.49 6.01
C GLU A 149 -15.95 -1.52 6.60
N TYR A 150 -15.48 -0.53 7.33
CA TYR A 150 -16.30 0.58 7.82
C TYR A 150 -16.81 1.42 6.64
N PRO A 151 -17.96 2.11 6.80
CA PRO A 151 -18.43 3.05 5.80
C PRO A 151 -17.33 4.04 5.45
N ALA A 152 -17.10 4.23 4.15
CA ALA A 152 -16.13 5.21 3.69
C ALA A 152 -16.63 6.61 4.07
N THR A 153 -16.05 7.14 5.14
CA THR A 153 -16.30 8.50 5.63
C THR A 153 -15.26 9.40 4.96
N PHE A 154 -15.70 10.19 3.98
CA PHE A 154 -14.84 11.06 3.18
C PHE A 154 -14.89 12.50 3.66
#